data_AF-A0A376U3Z7-F1
#
_entry.id   AF-A0A376U3Z7-F1
#
_cell.length_a   1.000
_cell.length_b   1.000
_cell.length_c   1.000
_cell.angle_alpha   90.00
_cell.angle_beta   90.00
_cell.angle_gamma   90.00
#
_symmetry.space_group_name_H-M   'P 1'
#
loop_
_entity.id
_entity.type
_entity.pdbx_description
1 polymer ?
#
loop_
_entity_poly.entity_id
_entity_poly.type
_entity_poly.pdbx_seq_one_letter_code
_entity_poly.pdbx_strand_id
1 'polypeptide(L)'
;MAELLLGVNIDHIATLRNARGTAYPDPVQAAFIAEQAGADGITVHLREDRRHITDRDVRILRQTLDTRMNLEMAVTEEMLAIAVETKPHFCCLVPEKRQEVTTEGGLDVAGQRDKMRDACKRLADAGIQVSLLSTQMKSRSKLRQRLAHRLSRSTPVAMLMPKLTPNRRKSWRVSPKPRPLPLVSV
;
A
#
# COMPACT_ATOMS: atom_id res chain seq x y z
N MET A 1 -7.94 6.26 -23.22
CA MET A 1 -8.41 6.31 -21.82
C MET A 1 -7.21 6.06 -20.94
N ALA A 2 -7.11 6.67 -19.75
CA ALA A 2 -6.06 6.32 -18.80
C ALA A 2 -6.32 4.91 -18.28
N GLU A 3 -5.31 4.05 -18.34
CA GLU A 3 -5.37 2.67 -17.85
C GLU A 3 -5.42 2.65 -16.32
N LEU A 4 -6.19 1.72 -15.76
CA LEU A 4 -6.41 1.61 -14.32
C LEU A 4 -5.45 0.55 -13.78
N LEU A 5 -4.60 0.94 -12.83
CA LEU A 5 -3.57 0.07 -12.27
C LEU A 5 -4.03 -0.59 -10.96
N LEU A 6 -3.59 -1.84 -10.72
CA LEU A 6 -3.86 -2.61 -9.52
C LEU A 6 -2.59 -2.76 -8.66
N GLY A 7 -2.61 -2.17 -7.47
CA GLY A 7 -1.62 -2.46 -6.41
C GLY A 7 -2.16 -3.52 -5.45
N VAL A 8 -1.41 -4.62 -5.27
CA VAL A 8 -1.81 -5.70 -4.35
C VAL A 8 -1.07 -5.55 -3.02
N ASN A 9 -1.81 -5.36 -1.93
CA ASN A 9 -1.25 -5.37 -0.58
C ASN A 9 -1.12 -6.81 -0.06
N ILE A 10 0.06 -7.19 0.40
CA ILE A 10 0.40 -8.56 0.85
C ILE A 10 0.65 -8.69 2.36
N ASP A 11 0.31 -7.67 3.16
CA ASP A 11 0.51 -7.66 4.61
C ASP A 11 -0.13 -8.85 5.32
N HIS A 12 -1.30 -9.28 4.85
CA HIS A 12 -2.03 -10.39 5.45
C HIS A 12 -1.41 -11.77 5.19
N ILE A 13 -0.53 -11.89 4.18
CA ILE A 13 0.31 -13.10 4.03
C ILE A 13 1.30 -13.18 5.20
N ALA A 14 1.98 -12.07 5.50
CA ALA A 14 2.89 -12.00 6.63
C ALA A 14 2.16 -12.14 7.97
N THR A 15 0.92 -11.65 8.08
CA THR A 15 0.08 -11.88 9.26
C THR A 15 -0.12 -13.38 9.52
N LEU A 16 -0.46 -14.15 8.47
CA LEU A 16 -0.66 -15.60 8.59
C LEU A 16 0.65 -16.33 8.95
N ARG A 17 1.77 -15.93 8.36
CA ARG A 17 3.11 -16.44 8.71
C ARG A 17 3.44 -16.21 10.19
N ASN A 18 3.30 -14.96 10.64
CA ASN A 18 3.70 -14.54 11.97
C ASN A 18 2.82 -15.17 13.06
N ALA A 19 1.57 -15.50 12.76
CA ALA A 19 0.68 -16.20 13.69
C ALA A 19 1.24 -17.56 14.15
N ARG A 20 2.12 -18.20 13.36
CA ARG A 20 2.77 -19.46 13.72
C ARG A 20 4.28 -19.34 14.00
N GLY A 21 4.90 -18.22 13.64
CA GLY A 21 6.34 -18.01 13.76
C GLY A 21 7.17 -18.85 12.78
N THR A 22 6.55 -19.30 11.68
CA THR A 22 7.19 -20.07 10.62
C THR A 22 7.74 -19.16 9.53
N ALA A 23 8.49 -19.71 8.57
CA ALA A 23 8.92 -18.95 7.38
C ALA A 23 7.83 -18.85 6.30
N TYR A 24 6.76 -19.66 6.40
CA TYR A 24 5.68 -19.75 5.42
C TYR A 24 4.31 -19.36 6.01
N PRO A 25 3.39 -18.84 5.19
CA PRO A 25 3.60 -18.43 3.79
C PRO A 25 4.54 -17.22 3.67
N ASP A 26 5.45 -17.23 2.67
CA ASP A 26 6.43 -16.14 2.50
C ASP A 26 5.82 -15.00 1.65
N PRO A 27 5.78 -13.75 2.13
CA PRO A 27 5.32 -12.60 1.35
C PRO A 27 6.04 -12.42 0.02
N VAL A 28 7.33 -12.80 -0.07
CA VAL A 28 8.11 -12.71 -1.31
C VAL A 28 7.53 -13.62 -2.39
N GLN A 29 7.10 -14.84 -2.02
CA GLN A 29 6.45 -15.75 -2.95
C GLN A 29 5.07 -15.21 -3.39
N ALA A 30 4.32 -14.64 -2.46
CA ALA A 30 3.00 -14.06 -2.77
C ALA A 30 3.10 -12.86 -3.72
N ALA A 31 4.13 -12.02 -3.57
CA ALA A 31 4.41 -10.91 -4.48
C ALA A 31 4.59 -11.39 -5.92
N PHE A 32 5.43 -12.41 -6.14
CA PHE A 32 5.67 -12.98 -7.46
C PHE A 32 4.39 -13.52 -8.12
N ILE A 33 3.56 -14.23 -7.34
CA ILE A 33 2.27 -14.75 -7.82
C ILE A 33 1.34 -13.58 -8.20
N ALA A 34 1.29 -12.53 -7.38
CA ALA A 34 0.45 -11.37 -7.65
C ALA A 34 0.87 -10.62 -8.92
N GLU A 35 2.17 -10.39 -9.12
CA GLU A 35 2.70 -9.76 -10.34
C GLU A 35 2.33 -10.56 -11.59
N GLN A 36 2.52 -11.89 -11.57
CA GLN A 36 2.15 -12.76 -12.69
C GLN A 36 0.63 -12.84 -12.94
N ALA A 37 -0.17 -12.61 -11.91
CA ALA A 37 -1.62 -12.57 -12.01
C ALA A 37 -2.17 -11.20 -12.47
N GLY A 38 -1.29 -10.24 -12.79
CA GLY A 38 -1.66 -8.93 -13.33
C GLY A 38 -1.63 -7.78 -12.33
N ALA A 39 -0.92 -7.91 -11.21
CA ALA A 39 -0.64 -6.76 -10.34
C ALA A 39 0.38 -5.82 -11.00
N ASP A 40 0.08 -4.53 -11.04
CA ASP A 40 0.95 -3.48 -11.57
C ASP A 40 1.97 -2.95 -10.54
N GLY A 41 1.86 -3.45 -9.31
CA GLY A 41 2.68 -3.08 -8.16
C GLY A 41 2.31 -3.87 -6.91
N ILE A 42 3.25 -3.95 -5.99
CA ILE A 42 3.08 -4.62 -4.69
C ILE A 42 3.16 -3.58 -3.58
N THR A 43 2.16 -3.61 -2.71
CA THR A 43 2.09 -2.75 -1.53
C THR A 43 2.45 -3.56 -0.29
N VAL A 44 3.29 -2.98 0.57
CA VAL A 44 3.59 -3.52 1.90
C VAL A 44 3.58 -2.38 2.91
N HIS A 45 3.07 -2.65 4.11
CA HIS A 45 3.10 -1.70 5.22
C HIS A 45 4.09 -2.15 6.29
N LEU A 46 5.22 -1.45 6.36
CA LEU A 46 6.20 -1.64 7.41
C LEU A 46 5.78 -0.82 8.64
N ARG A 47 5.16 -1.49 9.61
CA ARG A 47 4.75 -0.90 10.88
C ARG A 47 5.92 -0.74 11.84
N GLU A 48 5.84 0.22 12.75
CA GLU A 48 6.84 0.39 13.82
C GLU A 48 6.97 -0.88 14.69
N ASP A 49 5.86 -1.57 14.94
CA ASP A 49 5.84 -2.79 15.74
C ASP A 49 6.15 -4.08 14.95
N ARG A 50 6.41 -3.99 13.64
CA ARG A 50 6.67 -5.13 12.74
C ARG A 50 5.63 -6.27 12.86
N ARG A 51 4.36 -5.91 13.14
CA ARG A 51 3.29 -6.89 13.41
C ARG A 51 3.11 -7.94 12.29
N HIS A 52 3.26 -7.54 11.04
CA HIS A 52 3.15 -8.41 9.88
C HIS A 52 4.42 -8.37 9.02
N ILE A 53 4.56 -7.35 8.17
CA ILE A 53 5.75 -7.16 7.33
C ILE A 53 6.93 -6.80 8.22
N THR A 54 8.07 -7.43 7.92
CA THR A 54 9.34 -7.24 8.63
C THR A 54 10.37 -6.54 7.74
N ASP A 55 11.46 -6.03 8.33
CA ASP A 55 12.56 -5.43 7.58
C ASP A 55 13.19 -6.42 6.57
N ARG A 56 13.23 -7.72 6.93
CA ARG A 56 13.65 -8.79 6.02
C ARG A 56 12.78 -8.84 4.77
N ASP A 57 11.46 -8.74 4.94
CA ASP A 57 10.51 -8.82 3.83
C ASP A 57 10.71 -7.62 2.90
N VAL A 58 10.79 -6.41 3.44
CA VAL A 58 11.03 -5.18 2.66
C VAL A 58 12.33 -5.27 1.87
N ARG A 59 13.42 -5.69 2.50
CA ARG A 59 14.73 -5.82 1.84
C ARG A 59 14.70 -6.81 0.68
N ILE A 60 14.12 -7.99 0.88
CA ILE A 60 14.09 -9.03 -0.17
C ILE A 60 13.11 -8.66 -1.27
N LEU A 61 11.91 -8.16 -0.92
CA LEU A 61 10.95 -7.66 -1.91
C LEU A 61 11.59 -6.58 -2.79
N ARG A 62 12.36 -5.65 -2.20
CA ARG A 62 13.02 -4.61 -2.99
C ARG A 62 13.99 -5.17 -4.03
N GLN A 63 14.62 -6.31 -3.74
CA GLN A 63 15.57 -7.00 -4.62
C GLN A 63 14.89 -7.92 -5.65
N THR A 64 13.63 -8.32 -5.44
CA THR A 64 12.99 -9.41 -6.17
C THR A 64 11.73 -9.03 -6.94
N LEU A 65 11.08 -7.93 -6.59
CA LEU A 65 9.92 -7.43 -7.33
C LEU A 65 10.31 -7.05 -8.76
N ASP A 66 9.54 -7.55 -9.73
CA ASP A 66 9.70 -7.19 -11.14
C ASP A 66 8.96 -5.87 -11.48
N THR A 67 7.94 -5.54 -10.68
CA THR A 67 7.14 -4.32 -10.81
C THR A 67 7.55 -3.25 -9.76
N ARG A 68 6.58 -2.44 -9.31
CA ARG A 68 6.80 -1.29 -8.44
C ARG A 68 6.43 -1.61 -7.01
N MET A 69 7.37 -1.38 -6.08
CA MET A 69 7.09 -1.37 -4.65
C MET A 69 6.39 -0.06 -4.23
N ASN A 70 5.28 -0.20 -3.51
CA ASN A 70 4.64 0.86 -2.73
C ASN A 70 4.80 0.56 -1.22
N LEU A 71 5.63 1.36 -0.54
CA LEU A 71 5.91 1.20 0.88
C LEU A 71 4.99 2.09 1.72
N GLU A 72 4.06 1.48 2.44
CA GLU A 72 3.26 2.14 3.47
C GLU A 72 4.03 2.22 4.79
N MET A 73 4.01 3.39 5.44
CA MET A 73 4.69 3.60 6.73
C MET A 73 4.20 4.84 7.47
N ALA A 74 4.47 4.87 8.78
CA ALA A 74 4.28 6.05 9.62
C ALA A 74 5.29 7.16 9.31
N VAL A 75 4.95 8.40 9.68
CA VAL A 75 5.87 9.55 9.56
C VAL A 75 6.73 9.69 10.80
N THR A 76 7.72 8.81 10.93
CA THR A 76 8.75 8.83 11.98
C THR A 76 10.15 8.83 11.38
N GLU A 77 11.14 9.23 12.18
CA GLU A 77 12.53 9.31 11.71
C GLU A 77 13.08 7.94 11.29
N GLU A 78 12.79 6.88 12.06
CA GLU A 78 13.15 5.50 11.74
C GLU A 78 12.60 5.09 10.37
N MET A 79 11.29 5.29 10.15
CA MET A 79 10.63 4.90 8.91
C MET A 79 11.13 5.69 7.70
N LEU A 80 11.36 7.00 7.87
CA LEU A 80 11.94 7.83 6.82
C LEU A 80 13.36 7.40 6.46
N ALA A 81 14.18 7.00 7.43
CA ALA A 81 15.51 6.46 7.18
C ALA A 81 15.44 5.14 6.38
N ILE A 82 14.59 4.21 6.81
CA ILE A 82 14.38 2.92 6.11
C ILE A 82 13.91 3.14 4.67
N ALA A 83 12.97 4.06 4.44
CA ALA A 83 12.47 4.34 3.09
C ALA A 83 13.55 4.96 2.19
N VAL A 84 14.36 5.90 2.70
CA VAL A 84 15.45 6.53 1.95
C VAL A 84 16.54 5.50 1.59
N GLU A 85 16.83 4.55 2.49
CA GLU A 85 17.75 3.45 2.21
C GLU A 85 17.16 2.47 1.18
N THR A 86 15.90 2.07 1.37
CA THR A 86 15.21 1.08 0.53
C THR A 86 14.93 1.60 -0.88
N LYS A 87 14.69 2.91 -1.04
CA LYS A 87 14.31 3.57 -2.30
C LYS A 87 13.17 2.82 -3.04
N PRO A 88 11.99 2.66 -2.41
CA PRO A 88 10.82 2.14 -3.11
C PRO A 88 10.38 3.12 -4.20
N HIS A 89 9.62 2.64 -5.19
CA HIS A 89 9.11 3.52 -6.24
C HIS A 89 8.08 4.51 -5.68
N PHE A 90 7.21 4.01 -4.80
CA PHE A 90 6.22 4.79 -4.10
C PHE A 90 6.36 4.63 -2.59
N CYS A 91 6.03 5.69 -1.86
CA CYS A 91 5.83 5.63 -0.43
C CYS A 91 4.49 6.27 -0.06
N CYS A 92 3.66 5.56 0.70
CA CYS A 92 2.37 6.04 1.18
C CYS A 92 2.46 6.33 2.68
N LEU A 93 2.34 7.60 3.05
CA LEU A 93 2.36 8.00 4.45
C LEU A 93 0.97 7.76 5.05
N VAL A 94 0.94 6.90 6.07
CA VAL A 94 -0.29 6.49 6.75
C VAL A 94 -0.26 6.92 8.22
N PRO A 95 -1.42 7.23 8.83
CA PRO A 95 -1.48 7.43 10.27
C PRO A 95 -1.26 6.08 10.96
N GLU A 96 -0.34 6.03 11.92
CA GLU A 96 -0.14 4.85 12.76
C GLU A 96 -0.34 5.24 14.22
N LYS A 97 -1.24 4.54 14.92
CA LYS A 97 -1.23 4.47 16.38
C LYS A 97 -0.85 3.06 16.80
N ARG A 98 0.02 2.91 17.81
CA ARG A 98 0.48 1.59 18.31
C ARG A 98 -0.68 0.64 18.65
N GLN A 99 -1.81 1.17 19.11
CA GLN A 99 -2.97 0.39 19.59
C GLN A 99 -4.06 0.17 18.52
N GLU A 100 -3.96 0.79 17.34
CA GLU A 100 -5.00 0.64 16.31
C GLU A 100 -4.87 -0.73 15.60
N VAL A 101 -6.02 -1.40 15.44
CA VAL A 101 -6.16 -2.68 14.73
C VAL A 101 -6.25 -2.45 13.22
N THR A 102 -6.85 -1.33 12.79
CA THR A 102 -6.87 -0.84 11.39
C THR A 102 -6.78 0.68 11.39
N THR A 103 -6.28 1.30 10.31
CA THR A 103 -6.25 2.77 10.15
C THR A 103 -7.65 3.32 9.96
N GLU A 104 -8.35 3.62 11.05
CA GLU A 104 -9.69 4.23 11.00
C GLU A 104 -9.61 5.74 10.69
N GLY A 105 -8.52 6.38 11.11
CA GLY A 105 -8.19 7.77 10.82
C GLY A 105 -7.46 7.96 9.50
N GLY A 106 -7.54 9.17 8.96
CA GLY A 106 -6.68 9.63 7.87
C GLY A 106 -5.56 10.47 8.46
N LEU A 107 -4.44 10.60 7.76
CA LEU A 107 -3.34 11.44 8.19
C LEU A 107 -3.84 12.89 8.36
N ASP A 108 -3.63 13.48 9.54
CA ASP A 108 -3.95 14.89 9.79
C ASP A 108 -2.89 15.80 9.17
N VAL A 109 -2.94 15.90 7.84
CA VAL A 109 -2.04 16.75 7.06
C VAL A 109 -2.25 18.23 7.39
N ALA A 110 -3.46 18.63 7.77
CA ALA A 110 -3.78 20.03 8.06
C ALA A 110 -3.17 20.48 9.39
N GLY A 111 -3.22 19.63 10.43
CA GLY A 111 -2.59 19.88 11.72
C GLY A 111 -1.07 19.65 11.74
N GLN A 112 -0.51 18.89 10.78
CA GLN A 112 0.92 18.54 10.75
C GLN A 112 1.64 19.00 9.47
N ARG A 113 1.27 20.16 8.92
CA ARG A 113 1.75 20.64 7.60
C ARG A 113 3.27 20.66 7.45
N ASP A 114 3.98 21.22 8.43
CA ASP A 114 5.44 21.34 8.36
C ASP A 114 6.09 19.96 8.37
N LYS A 115 5.69 19.10 9.30
CA LYS A 115 6.14 17.70 9.39
C LYS A 115 5.90 16.94 8.07
N MET A 116 4.72 17.09 7.47
CA MET A 116 4.40 16.42 6.20
C MET A 116 5.21 16.98 5.04
N ARG A 117 5.39 18.31 4.95
CA ARG A 117 6.22 18.94 3.93
C ARG A 117 7.65 18.41 4.00
N ASP A 118 8.22 18.37 5.20
CA ASP A 118 9.62 17.98 5.38
C ASP A 118 9.82 16.49 5.09
N ALA A 119 8.87 15.63 5.50
CA ALA A 119 8.85 14.21 5.13
C ALA A 119 8.73 14.00 3.61
N CYS A 120 7.78 14.68 2.95
CA CYS A 120 7.61 14.61 1.50
C CYS A 120 8.87 15.08 0.77
N LYS A 121 9.49 16.17 1.23
CA LYS A 121 10.73 16.69 0.64
C LYS A 121 11.85 15.67 0.74
N ARG A 122 12.08 15.11 1.93
CA ARG A 122 13.14 14.10 2.14
C ARG A 122 12.97 12.88 1.25
N LEU A 123 11.76 12.36 1.12
CA LEU A 123 11.47 11.22 0.26
C LEU A 123 11.63 11.56 -1.23
N ALA A 124 11.16 12.74 -1.64
CA ALA A 124 11.32 13.22 -3.02
C ALA A 124 12.80 13.44 -3.39
N ASP A 125 13.62 13.99 -2.48
CA ASP A 125 15.07 14.15 -2.67
C ASP A 125 15.78 12.80 -2.84
N ALA A 126 15.22 11.71 -2.30
CA ALA A 126 15.69 10.34 -2.49
C ALA A 126 15.12 9.65 -3.76
N GLY A 127 14.33 10.36 -4.57
CA GLY A 127 13.72 9.84 -5.80
C GLY A 127 12.43 9.05 -5.60
N ILE A 128 11.79 9.15 -4.42
CA ILE A 128 10.60 8.38 -4.06
C ILE A 128 9.34 9.21 -4.35
N GLN A 129 8.34 8.61 -5.01
CA GLN A 129 7.04 9.26 -5.24
C GLN A 129 6.13 9.09 -4.02
N VAL A 130 5.71 10.20 -3.43
CA VAL A 130 4.98 10.20 -2.15
C VAL A 130 3.47 10.28 -2.35
N SER A 131 2.72 9.45 -1.64
CA SER A 131 1.26 9.56 -1.48
C SER A 131 0.90 9.75 -0.01
N LEU A 132 -0.24 10.39 0.27
CA LEU A 132 -0.72 10.66 1.62
C LEU A 132 -2.09 10.02 1.80
N LEU A 133 -2.24 9.13 2.78
CA LEU A 133 -3.53 8.52 3.09
C LEU A 133 -4.39 9.48 3.91
N SER A 134 -5.46 10.01 3.33
CA SER A 134 -6.39 10.92 4.01
C SER A 134 -7.84 10.44 3.93
N THR A 135 -8.60 10.64 5.01
CA THR A 135 -10.00 10.20 5.14
C THR A 135 -11.01 11.21 4.61
N GLN A 136 -10.59 12.45 4.35
CA GLN A 136 -11.50 13.54 3.98
C GLN A 136 -11.82 13.53 2.49
N MET A 137 -12.83 12.76 2.10
CA MET A 137 -13.46 12.89 0.79
C MET A 137 -14.50 14.02 0.84
N LYS A 138 -14.06 15.27 1.04
CA LYS A 138 -14.97 16.42 0.83
C LYS A 138 -15.32 16.47 -0.67
N SER A 139 -16.62 16.33 -0.94
CA SER A 139 -17.28 16.52 -2.24
C SER A 139 -16.60 17.62 -3.05
N ARG A 140 -16.41 17.35 -4.36
CA ARG A 140 -15.79 18.21 -5.37
C ARG A 140 -16.16 19.69 -5.19
N SER A 141 -15.38 20.46 -4.43
CA SER A 141 -15.48 21.92 -4.40
C SER A 141 -14.33 22.52 -5.22
N LYS A 142 -14.66 23.54 -6.03
CA LYS A 142 -13.82 24.21 -7.04
C LYS A 142 -12.45 24.75 -6.53
N LEU A 143 -12.16 24.65 -5.23
CA LEU A 143 -10.91 25.10 -4.61
C LEU A 143 -9.71 24.17 -4.92
N ARG A 144 -9.95 22.91 -5.33
CA ARG A 144 -8.89 21.93 -5.62
C ARG A 144 -8.08 22.19 -6.88
N GLN A 145 -8.67 22.75 -7.94
CA GLN A 145 -7.94 23.03 -9.19
C GLN A 145 -6.90 24.16 -9.04
N ARG A 146 -7.15 25.13 -8.14
CA ARG A 146 -6.26 26.29 -7.99
C ARG A 146 -4.96 25.99 -7.23
N LEU A 147 -4.94 25.01 -6.33
CA LEU A 147 -3.73 24.60 -5.62
C LEU A 147 -2.87 23.62 -6.43
N ALA A 148 -3.48 22.75 -7.25
CA ALA A 148 -2.75 21.89 -8.18
C ALA A 148 -2.03 22.70 -9.28
N HIS A 149 -2.63 23.80 -9.75
CA HIS A 149 -2.01 24.65 -10.77
C HIS A 149 -0.90 25.59 -10.26
N ARG A 150 -0.84 25.92 -8.96
CA ARG A 150 0.14 26.90 -8.43
C ARG A 150 1.39 26.30 -7.80
N LEU A 151 1.43 24.98 -7.57
CA LEU A 151 2.60 24.25 -7.08
C LEU A 151 3.29 23.41 -8.17
N SER A 152 2.85 23.54 -9.42
CA SER A 152 3.35 22.81 -10.60
C SER A 152 4.70 23.32 -11.14
N ARG A 153 5.67 23.71 -10.29
CA ARG A 153 7.02 24.05 -10.78
C ARG A 153 8.20 23.37 -10.08
N SER A 154 8.02 22.57 -9.02
CA SER A 154 9.19 21.89 -8.43
C SER A 154 8.94 20.65 -7.57
N THR A 155 7.76 20.02 -7.56
CA THR A 155 7.60 18.74 -6.80
C THR A 155 6.48 17.87 -7.36
N PRO A 156 6.71 16.59 -7.71
CA PRO A 156 5.67 15.75 -8.30
C PRO A 156 4.70 15.23 -7.23
N VAL A 157 3.45 15.67 -7.39
CA VAL A 157 2.15 15.01 -7.12
C VAL A 157 2.06 14.03 -5.94
N ALA A 158 1.52 14.51 -4.82
CA ALA A 158 0.87 13.66 -3.83
C ALA A 158 -0.40 13.03 -4.43
N MET A 159 -0.36 11.73 -4.76
CA MET A 159 -1.53 11.00 -5.22
C MET A 159 -2.39 10.61 -4.01
N LEU A 160 -3.62 11.10 -3.92
CA LEU A 160 -4.58 10.66 -2.90
C LEU A 160 -5.25 9.36 -3.37
N MET A 161 -5.08 8.27 -2.63
CA MET A 161 -5.87 7.04 -2.84
C MET A 161 -7.28 7.23 -2.26
N PRO A 162 -8.36 7.06 -3.06
CA PRO A 162 -9.72 7.10 -2.54
C PRO A 162 -10.05 5.82 -1.75
N LYS A 163 -10.89 5.93 -0.70
CA LYS A 163 -11.52 4.74 -0.10
C LYS A 163 -12.40 4.05 -1.15
N LEU A 164 -12.19 2.76 -1.36
CA LEU A 164 -13.19 1.89 -1.98
C LEU A 164 -14.42 1.90 -1.08
N THR A 165 -15.49 2.56 -1.52
CA THR A 165 -16.80 2.39 -0.89
C THR A 165 -17.30 0.98 -1.21
N PRO A 166 -17.93 0.26 -0.26
CA PRO A 166 -18.55 -1.01 -0.56
C PRO A 166 -19.80 -0.74 -1.41
N ASN A 167 -19.64 -0.67 -2.73
CA ASN A 167 -20.77 -0.48 -3.62
C ASN A 167 -21.46 -1.82 -3.86
N ARG A 168 -22.66 -1.92 -3.29
CA ARG A 168 -23.82 -2.76 -3.64
C ARG A 168 -23.51 -4.19 -4.09
N ARG A 169 -23.93 -5.14 -3.25
CA ARG A 169 -24.16 -6.57 -3.54
C ARG A 169 -24.42 -6.81 -5.04
N LYS A 170 -23.39 -7.17 -5.79
CA LYS A 170 -23.56 -8.03 -6.97
C LYS A 170 -23.43 -9.45 -6.44
N SER A 171 -24.54 -10.15 -6.46
CA SER A 171 -24.59 -11.58 -6.16
C SER A 171 -23.63 -12.30 -7.11
N TRP A 172 -22.56 -12.84 -6.56
CA TRP A 172 -21.81 -13.90 -7.22
C TRP A 172 -22.75 -15.12 -7.22
N ARG A 173 -23.41 -15.39 -8.35
CA ARG A 173 -23.97 -16.73 -8.58
C ARG A 173 -22.78 -17.67 -8.68
N VAL A 174 -22.61 -18.48 -7.66
CA VAL A 174 -21.75 -19.67 -7.71
C VAL A 174 -22.31 -20.56 -8.82
N SER A 175 -21.51 -20.83 -9.85
CA SER A 175 -21.84 -21.82 -10.87
C SER A 175 -22.13 -23.18 -10.21
N PRO A 176 -23.12 -23.96 -10.70
CA PRO A 176 -23.46 -25.23 -10.09
C PRO A 176 -22.25 -26.18 -10.10
N LYS A 177 -22.06 -26.90 -9.00
CA LYS A 177 -20.99 -27.90 -8.80
C LYS A 177 -20.81 -28.79 -10.04
N PRO A 178 -19.57 -29.11 -10.45
CA PRO A 178 -19.35 -30.15 -11.44
C PRO A 178 -19.90 -31.51 -10.93
N ARG A 179 -20.50 -32.28 -11.83
CA ARG A 179 -21.06 -33.61 -11.55
C ARG A 179 -19.96 -34.55 -11.03
N PRO A 180 -20.26 -35.47 -10.10
CA PRO A 180 -19.28 -36.47 -9.69
C PRO A 180 -18.91 -37.37 -10.88
N LEU A 181 -17.60 -37.58 -11.06
CA LEU A 181 -17.07 -38.58 -11.99
C LEU A 181 -17.41 -39.99 -11.47
N PRO A 182 -17.67 -40.96 -12.36
CA PRO A 182 -17.99 -42.32 -11.95
C PRO A 182 -16.79 -42.98 -11.26
N LEU A 183 -17.05 -43.63 -10.12
CA LEU A 183 -16.12 -44.53 -9.45
C LEU A 183 -15.78 -45.68 -10.40
N VAL A 184 -14.51 -45.76 -10.81
CA VAL A 184 -13.96 -46.98 -11.40
C VAL A 184 -13.49 -47.84 -10.23
N SER A 185 -14.24 -48.90 -9.97
CA SER A 185 -13.85 -49.99 -9.06
C SER A 185 -12.64 -50.73 -9.64
N VAL A 186 -11.58 -50.85 -8.84
CA VAL A 186 -10.50 -51.83 -9.00
C VAL A 186 -10.68 -52.89 -7.93
#